data_AF-A0A351FY31-F1
#
_entry.id   AF-A0A351FY31-F1
#
_cell.length_a   1.000
_cell.length_b   1.000
_cell.length_c   1.000
_cell.angle_alpha   90.00
_cell.angle_beta   90.00
_cell.angle_gamma   90.00
#
_symmetry.space_group_name_H-M   'P 1'
#
loop_
_entity.id
_entity.type
_entity.pdbx_description
1 polymer ?
#
loop_
_entity_poly.entity_id
_entity_poly.type
_entity_poly.pdbx_seq_one_letter_code
_entity_poly.pdbx_strand_id
1 'polypeptide(L)'
;LSCVPPFTQMAGAAVLANDRAERDVRMQDFHDKVRGLVASLNQIDGVECLMPGGSFYAFPSVVGLCQRLGITSHGLAMFLLEAADDTLGVACLGGECFGAAGAGFLRLSCAEPNERLQQAVAFLQTAVQRQDRLASYLDTHPQYVLAQP
;
A
#
# COMPACT_ATOMS: atom_id res chain seq x y z
N LEU A 1 -13.24 -29.67 7.84
CA LEU A 1 -12.54 -29.60 6.54
C LEU A 1 -11.07 -29.31 6.83
N SER A 2 -10.18 -30.30 6.74
CA SER A 2 -8.77 -30.14 7.20
C SER A 2 -7.72 -30.56 6.16
N CYS A 3 -8.12 -31.09 5.00
CA CYS A 3 -7.19 -31.57 3.97
C CYS A 3 -7.11 -30.55 2.82
N VAL A 4 -5.91 -30.27 2.32
CA VAL A 4 -5.71 -29.48 1.09
C VAL A 4 -6.27 -30.25 -0.11
N PRO A 5 -6.99 -29.62 -1.06
CA PRO A 5 -7.54 -30.31 -2.22
C PRO A 5 -6.46 -31.10 -2.99
N PRO A 6 -6.70 -32.36 -3.41
CA PRO A 6 -5.68 -33.19 -4.06
C PRO A 6 -5.04 -32.54 -5.28
N PHE A 7 -5.81 -31.81 -6.09
CA PHE A 7 -5.28 -31.12 -7.26
C PHE A 7 -4.29 -30.00 -6.91
N THR A 8 -4.48 -29.31 -5.79
CA THR A 8 -3.53 -28.30 -5.30
C THR A 8 -2.24 -28.94 -4.83
N GLN A 9 -2.31 -30.13 -4.20
CA GLN A 9 -1.12 -30.89 -3.80
C GLN A 9 -0.32 -31.34 -5.02
N MET A 10 -1.00 -31.86 -6.05
CA MET A 10 -0.36 -32.26 -7.32
C MET A 10 0.30 -31.06 -8.01
N ALA A 11 -0.36 -29.90 -8.06
CA ALA A 11 0.22 -28.67 -8.61
C ALA A 11 1.46 -28.23 -7.83
N GLY A 12 1.41 -28.25 -6.49
CA GLY A 12 2.57 -27.91 -5.65
C GLY A 12 3.77 -28.82 -5.89
N ALA A 13 3.54 -30.13 -6.03
CA ALA A 13 4.60 -31.08 -6.37
C ALA A 13 5.23 -30.81 -7.75
N ALA A 14 4.40 -30.49 -8.75
CA ALA A 14 4.88 -30.17 -10.09
C ALA A 14 5.76 -28.91 -10.11
N VAL A 15 5.35 -27.83 -9.43
CA VAL A 15 6.10 -26.56 -9.35
C VAL A 15 7.45 -26.78 -8.66
N LEU A 16 7.49 -27.54 -7.57
CA LEU A 16 8.73 -27.83 -6.84
C LEU A 16 9.76 -28.61 -7.68
N ALA A 17 9.29 -29.48 -8.56
CA ALA A 17 10.14 -30.30 -9.42
C ALA A 17 10.66 -29.54 -10.65
N ASN A 18 9.85 -28.63 -11.23
CA ASN A 18 10.10 -28.14 -12.59
C ASN A 18 10.34 -26.62 -12.70
N ASP A 19 9.86 -25.79 -11.76
CA ASP A 19 9.61 -24.36 -12.06
C ASP A 19 10.59 -23.39 -11.36
N ARG A 20 11.82 -23.82 -11.08
CA ARG A 20 12.82 -22.93 -10.44
C ARG A 20 13.16 -21.71 -11.30
N ALA A 21 13.29 -21.88 -12.61
CA ALA A 21 13.59 -20.79 -13.52
C ALA A 21 12.45 -19.76 -13.58
N GLU A 22 11.20 -20.23 -13.65
CA GLU A 22 10.02 -19.37 -13.61
C GLU A 22 9.95 -18.59 -12.30
N ARG A 23 10.18 -19.25 -11.16
CA ARG A 23 10.27 -18.59 -9.85
C ARG A 23 11.31 -17.46 -9.86
N ASP A 24 12.51 -17.72 -10.39
CA ASP A 24 13.60 -16.73 -10.39
C ASP A 24 13.27 -15.51 -11.23
N VAL A 25 12.64 -15.71 -12.41
CA VAL A 25 12.11 -14.62 -13.24
C VAL A 25 11.08 -13.80 -12.47
N ARG A 26 10.09 -14.45 -11.84
CA ARG A 26 9.05 -13.74 -11.07
C ARG A 26 9.60 -13.00 -9.85
N MET A 27 10.59 -13.57 -9.16
CA MET A 27 11.24 -12.89 -8.03
C MET A 27 11.96 -11.63 -8.50
N GLN A 28 12.63 -11.66 -9.65
CA GLN A 28 13.27 -10.48 -10.23
C GLN A 28 12.24 -9.42 -10.63
N ASP A 29 11.15 -9.82 -11.29
CA ASP A 29 10.06 -8.90 -11.67
C ASP A 29 9.47 -8.18 -10.45
N PHE A 30 9.20 -8.92 -9.37
CA PHE A 30 8.67 -8.34 -8.14
C PHE A 30 9.70 -7.46 -7.43
N HIS A 31 10.98 -7.81 -7.47
CA HIS A 31 12.04 -6.96 -6.93
C HIS A 31 12.07 -5.61 -7.64
N ASP A 32 12.03 -5.60 -8.98
CA ASP A 32 12.02 -4.37 -9.78
C ASP A 32 10.74 -3.54 -9.56
N LYS A 33 9.58 -4.18 -9.44
CA LYS A 33 8.31 -3.53 -9.08
C LYS A 33 8.38 -2.84 -7.72
N VAL A 34 8.86 -3.54 -6.69
CA VAL A 34 9.00 -2.98 -5.34
C VAL A 34 9.99 -1.83 -5.34
N ARG A 35 11.15 -1.99 -6.00
CA ARG A 35 12.17 -0.94 -6.13
C ARG A 35 11.60 0.32 -6.79
N GLY A 36 10.84 0.16 -7.88
CA GLY A 36 10.16 1.25 -8.57
C GLY A 36 9.13 1.95 -7.69
N LEU A 37 8.27 1.19 -6.99
CA LEU A 37 7.26 1.75 -6.09
C LEU A 37 7.90 2.52 -4.93
N VAL A 38 8.91 1.94 -4.27
CA VAL A 38 9.65 2.58 -3.17
C VAL A 38 10.28 3.89 -3.64
N ALA A 39 10.94 3.89 -4.80
CA ALA A 39 11.56 5.10 -5.35
C ALA A 39 10.53 6.21 -5.60
N SER A 40 9.36 5.89 -6.16
CA SER A 40 8.30 6.87 -6.42
C SER A 40 7.62 7.36 -5.13
N LEU A 41 7.38 6.48 -4.15
CA LEU A 41 6.81 6.86 -2.85
C LEU A 41 7.71 7.84 -2.09
N ASN A 42 9.03 7.65 -2.16
CA ASN A 42 10.01 8.55 -1.54
C ASN A 42 10.10 9.93 -2.20
N GLN A 43 9.40 10.17 -3.30
CA GLN A 43 9.28 11.50 -3.91
C GLN A 43 8.10 12.30 -3.34
N ILE A 44 7.28 11.70 -2.48
CA ILE A 44 6.12 12.34 -1.87
C ILE A 44 6.55 12.99 -0.55
N ASP A 45 6.32 14.29 -0.40
CA ASP A 45 6.65 15.02 0.82
C ASP A 45 5.87 14.47 2.04
N GLY A 46 6.60 14.09 3.09
CA GLY A 46 6.07 13.45 4.29
C GLY A 46 5.95 11.93 4.20
N VAL A 47 6.49 11.28 3.16
CA VAL A 47 6.54 9.83 3.00
C VAL A 47 7.98 9.33 2.99
N GLU A 48 8.25 8.30 3.79
CA GLU A 48 9.55 7.63 3.85
C GLU A 48 9.38 6.12 3.73
N CYS A 49 10.06 5.49 2.77
CA CYS A 49 9.92 4.08 2.45
C CYS A 49 11.29 3.43 2.33
N LEU A 50 11.58 2.51 3.25
CA LEU A 50 12.77 1.68 3.19
C LEU A 50 12.58 0.57 2.15
N MET A 51 13.68 0.20 1.46
CA MET A 51 13.65 -0.94 0.56
C MET A 51 13.46 -2.24 1.37
N PRO A 52 12.39 -3.02 1.14
CA PRO A 52 12.18 -4.28 1.83
C PRO A 52 13.23 -5.33 1.43
N GLY A 53 13.67 -6.15 2.39
CA GLY A 53 14.58 -7.28 2.12
C GLY A 53 13.94 -8.46 1.38
N GLY A 54 12.63 -8.42 1.18
CA GLY A 54 11.82 -9.41 0.46
C GLY A 54 10.34 -9.04 0.53
N SER A 55 9.47 -9.86 -0.08
CA SER A 55 8.03 -9.60 -0.30
C SER A 55 7.70 -8.80 -1.57
N PHE A 56 6.41 -8.78 -1.92
CA PHE A 56 5.80 -7.94 -2.94
C PHE A 56 4.98 -6.78 -2.34
N TYR A 57 5.28 -6.41 -1.08
CA TYR A 57 4.65 -5.29 -0.38
C TYR A 57 5.66 -4.18 -0.09
N ALA A 58 5.22 -2.93 -0.19
CA ALA A 58 5.91 -1.77 0.38
C ALA A 58 5.19 -1.32 1.66
N PHE A 59 5.95 -0.86 2.65
CA PHE A 59 5.42 -0.39 3.94
C PHE A 59 5.96 1.01 4.28
N PRO A 60 5.61 2.05 3.51
CA PRO A 60 6.06 3.41 3.77
C PRO A 60 5.54 3.94 5.10
N SER A 61 6.41 4.64 5.83
CA SER A 61 6.02 5.61 6.83
C SER A 61 5.34 6.78 6.13
N VAL A 62 4.17 7.15 6.63
CA VAL A 62 3.39 8.32 6.23
C VAL A 62 3.16 9.24 7.43
N VAL A 63 3.96 9.11 8.49
CA VAL A 63 3.80 9.90 9.73
C VAL A 63 3.81 11.40 9.45
N GLY A 64 4.79 11.88 8.68
CA GLY A 64 4.89 13.31 8.35
C GLY A 64 3.68 13.80 7.54
N LEU A 65 3.17 12.97 6.63
CA LEU A 65 1.94 13.24 5.89
C LEU A 65 0.72 13.28 6.81
N CYS A 66 0.56 12.28 7.68
CA CYS A 66 -0.51 12.18 8.67
C CYS A 66 -0.55 13.39 9.62
N GLN A 67 0.62 13.80 10.13
CA GLN A 67 0.75 14.99 10.98
C GLN A 67 0.34 16.26 10.23
N ARG A 68 0.81 16.44 8.99
CA ARG A 68 0.45 17.60 8.16
C ARG A 68 -1.05 17.68 7.84
N LEU A 69 -1.69 16.52 7.67
CA LEU A 69 -3.09 16.40 7.28
C LEU A 69 -4.05 16.26 8.48
N GLY A 70 -3.54 16.03 9.69
CA GLY A 70 -4.37 15.79 10.88
C GLY A 70 -5.18 14.48 10.80
N ILE A 71 -4.67 13.47 10.09
CA ILE A 71 -5.37 12.19 9.83
C ILE A 71 -4.52 11.00 10.25
N THR A 72 -5.16 9.95 10.79
CA THR A 72 -4.53 8.65 11.05
C THR A 72 -4.14 7.93 9.75
N SER A 73 -3.23 6.95 9.79
CA SER A 73 -2.84 6.25 8.56
C SER A 73 -3.97 5.36 8.03
N HIS A 74 -4.80 4.80 8.90
CA HIS A 74 -6.02 4.10 8.49
C HIS A 74 -7.02 5.07 7.85
N GLY A 75 -7.21 6.24 8.45
CA GLY A 75 -8.02 7.31 7.85
C GLY A 75 -7.51 7.74 6.47
N LEU A 76 -6.20 7.89 6.30
CA LEU A 76 -5.58 8.21 5.02
C LEU A 76 -5.88 7.13 3.97
N ALA A 77 -5.77 5.84 4.33
CA ALA A 77 -6.09 4.75 3.43
C ALA A 77 -7.55 4.80 2.95
N MET A 78 -8.49 5.08 3.86
CA MET A 78 -9.91 5.18 3.53
C MET A 78 -10.22 6.45 2.72
N PHE A 79 -9.61 7.59 3.06
CA PHE A 79 -9.72 8.82 2.31
C PHE A 79 -9.26 8.65 0.86
N LEU A 80 -8.10 8.03 0.64
CA LEU A 80 -7.56 7.73 -0.69
C LEU A 80 -8.46 6.81 -1.52
N LEU A 81 -9.23 5.94 -0.86
CA LEU A 81 -10.13 5.00 -1.52
C LEU A 81 -11.48 5.63 -1.87
N GLU A 82 -12.05 6.42 -0.95
CA GLU A 82 -13.49 6.73 -0.97
C GLU A 82 -13.80 8.20 -1.21
N ALA A 83 -12.89 9.12 -0.84
CA ALA A 83 -13.24 10.52 -0.67
C ALA A 83 -12.27 11.49 -1.36
N ALA A 84 -11.06 11.06 -1.71
CA ALA A 84 -10.09 11.89 -2.40
C ALA A 84 -10.59 12.35 -3.78
N ASP A 85 -11.33 11.52 -4.51
CA ASP A 85 -11.91 11.80 -5.82
C ASP A 85 -13.19 10.98 -6.01
N ASP A 86 -14.09 11.43 -6.90
CA ASP A 86 -15.37 10.76 -7.13
C ASP A 86 -15.26 9.56 -8.10
N THR A 87 -14.16 9.49 -8.85
CA THR A 87 -13.94 8.51 -9.94
C THR A 87 -12.65 7.72 -9.82
N LEU A 88 -11.71 8.20 -8.99
CA LEU A 88 -10.39 7.61 -8.78
C LEU A 88 -10.17 7.31 -7.31
N GLY A 89 -9.44 6.23 -7.04
CA GLY A 89 -9.08 5.87 -5.67
C GLY A 89 -7.91 4.90 -5.65
N VAL A 90 -7.23 4.85 -4.50
CA VAL A 90 -6.14 3.89 -4.24
C VAL A 90 -6.53 3.03 -3.04
N ALA A 91 -6.75 1.75 -3.30
CA ALA A 91 -6.93 0.76 -2.25
C ALA A 91 -5.58 0.34 -1.66
N CYS A 92 -5.36 0.65 -0.39
CA CYS A 92 -4.23 0.20 0.41
C CYS A 92 -4.69 -0.11 1.84
N LEU A 93 -3.80 -0.61 2.69
CA LEU A 93 -4.13 -0.83 4.10
C LEU A 93 -3.44 0.20 4.99
N GLY A 94 -4.21 0.80 5.91
CA GLY A 94 -3.64 1.47 7.07
C GLY A 94 -2.81 0.50 7.91
N GLY A 95 -1.64 0.95 8.36
CA GLY A 95 -0.70 0.12 9.11
C GLY A 95 -1.26 -0.32 10.46
N GLU A 96 -2.25 0.39 11.01
CA GLU A 96 -3.00 0.02 12.21
C GLU A 96 -3.66 -1.37 12.10
N CYS A 97 -3.94 -1.85 10.88
CA CYS A 97 -4.42 -3.21 10.62
C CYS A 97 -3.39 -4.29 11.02
N PHE A 98 -2.13 -3.92 11.24
CA PHE A 98 -1.03 -4.79 11.69
C PHE A 98 -0.69 -4.57 13.18
N GLY A 99 -1.55 -3.86 13.91
CA GLY A 99 -1.38 -3.55 15.32
C GLY A 99 -0.81 -2.15 15.57
N ALA A 100 -0.65 -1.79 16.84
CA ALA A 100 -0.27 -0.44 17.26
C ALA A 100 1.07 0.04 16.67
N ALA A 101 2.03 -0.88 16.48
CA ALA A 101 3.34 -0.55 15.88
C ALA A 101 3.27 -0.17 14.40
N GLY A 102 2.15 -0.47 13.72
CA GLY A 102 1.92 -0.07 12.33
C GLY A 102 1.24 1.30 12.19
N ALA A 103 0.83 1.95 13.28
CA ALA A 103 0.28 3.30 13.18
C ALA A 103 1.27 4.26 12.53
N GLY A 104 0.80 5.07 11.57
CA GLY A 104 1.64 5.96 10.78
C GLY A 104 2.26 5.31 9.54
N PHE A 105 1.87 4.09 9.17
CA PHE A 105 2.33 3.40 7.96
C PHE A 105 1.18 3.05 7.02
N LEU A 106 1.48 2.85 5.74
CA LEU A 106 0.56 2.22 4.79
C LEU A 106 1.17 0.92 4.26
N ARG A 107 0.36 -0.08 3.92
CA ARG A 107 0.79 -1.25 3.15
C ARG A 107 0.25 -1.20 1.73
N LEU A 108 1.16 -1.16 0.75
CA LEU A 108 0.84 -1.20 -0.67
C LEU A 108 1.30 -2.53 -1.28
N SER A 109 0.46 -3.13 -2.12
CA SER A 109 0.80 -4.33 -2.90
C SER A 109 1.40 -3.94 -4.25
N CYS A 110 2.48 -4.59 -4.64
CA CYS A 110 3.12 -4.45 -5.95
C CYS A 110 2.63 -5.48 -6.96
N ALA A 111 1.51 -6.18 -6.69
CA ALA A 111 0.98 -7.22 -7.59
C ALA A 111 0.46 -6.68 -8.94
N GLU A 112 0.01 -5.43 -8.97
CA GLU A 112 -0.49 -4.77 -10.19
C GLU A 112 0.63 -4.49 -11.21
N PRO A 113 0.28 -4.23 -12.49
CA PRO A 113 1.22 -3.75 -13.50
C PRO A 113 1.92 -2.44 -13.10
N ASN A 114 3.14 -2.22 -13.60
CA ASN A 114 3.95 -1.04 -13.25
C ASN A 114 3.23 0.28 -13.51
N GLU A 115 2.47 0.35 -14.61
CA GLU A 115 1.71 1.52 -15.02
C GLU A 115 0.65 1.87 -13.97
N ARG A 116 -0.04 0.85 -13.42
CA ARG A 116 -1.03 1.05 -12.36
C ARG A 116 -0.39 1.49 -11.05
N LEU A 117 0.79 0.96 -10.71
CA LEU A 117 1.53 1.39 -9.53
C LEU A 117 1.96 2.86 -9.65
N GLN A 118 2.43 3.28 -10.83
CA GLN A 118 2.79 4.67 -11.11
C GLN A 118 1.57 5.60 -11.05
N GLN A 119 0.44 5.19 -11.64
CA GLN A 119 -0.81 5.93 -11.56
C GLN A 119 -1.30 6.09 -10.11
N ALA A 120 -1.19 5.04 -9.30
CA ALA A 120 -1.56 5.08 -7.88
C ALA A 120 -0.71 6.09 -7.10
N VAL A 121 0.61 6.10 -7.32
CA VAL A 121 1.52 7.07 -6.67
C VAL A 121 1.24 8.50 -7.13
N ALA A 122 1.05 8.72 -8.43
CA ALA A 122 0.70 10.02 -8.97
C ALA A 122 -0.64 10.52 -8.41
N PHE A 123 -1.64 9.65 -8.30
CA PHE A 123 -2.90 9.99 -7.67
C PHE A 123 -2.72 10.34 -6.19
N LEU A 124 -1.95 9.55 -5.43
CA LEU A 124 -1.66 9.84 -4.02
C LEU A 124 -1.07 11.25 -3.84
N GLN A 125 -0.09 11.63 -4.67
CA GLN A 125 0.51 12.97 -4.66
C GLN A 125 -0.52 14.08 -4.86
N THR A 126 -1.51 13.88 -5.74
CA THR A 126 -2.58 14.87 -5.98
C THR A 126 -3.66 14.84 -4.91
N ALA A 127 -4.02 13.66 -4.40
CA ALA A 127 -5.08 13.46 -3.43
C ALA A 127 -4.77 14.17 -2.10
N VAL A 128 -3.52 14.10 -1.64
CA VAL A 128 -3.07 14.72 -0.39
C VAL A 128 -3.00 16.25 -0.43
N GLN A 129 -3.28 16.87 -1.58
CA GLN A 129 -3.37 18.32 -1.75
C GLN A 129 -4.82 18.83 -1.69
N ARG A 130 -5.82 17.93 -1.70
CA ARG A 130 -7.25 18.28 -1.74
C ARG A 130 -7.79 18.56 -0.33
N GLN A 131 -7.38 19.70 0.24
CA GLN A 131 -7.67 20.09 1.62
C GLN A 131 -9.17 20.24 1.91
N ASP A 132 -9.95 20.72 0.93
CA ASP A 132 -11.40 20.89 1.02
C ASP A 132 -12.11 19.53 1.20
N ARG A 133 -11.73 18.54 0.39
CA ARG A 133 -12.28 17.19 0.46
C ARG A 133 -11.85 16.49 1.74
N LEU A 134 -10.60 16.65 2.14
CA LEU A 134 -10.08 16.10 3.38
C LEU A 134 -10.83 16.66 4.60
N ALA A 135 -11.04 17.98 4.68
CA ALA A 135 -11.77 18.61 5.78
C ALA A 135 -13.19 18.05 5.89
N SER A 136 -13.93 18.01 4.77
CA SER A 136 -15.27 17.42 4.71
C SER A 136 -15.30 15.94 5.12
N TYR A 137 -14.27 15.18 4.72
CA TYR A 137 -14.14 13.78 5.10
C TYR A 137 -13.92 13.61 6.61
N LEU A 138 -13.03 14.40 7.22
CA LEU A 138 -12.75 14.34 8.66
C LEU A 138 -13.92 14.82 9.52
N ASP A 139 -14.69 15.81 9.06
CA ASP A 139 -15.91 16.28 9.75
C ASP A 139 -16.95 15.15 9.89
N THR A 140 -17.01 14.25 8.91
CA THR A 140 -17.93 13.10 8.92
C THR A 140 -17.32 11.83 9.49
N HIS A 141 -15.99 11.79 9.71
CA HIS A 141 -15.24 10.62 10.20
C HIS A 141 -14.29 10.99 11.35
N PRO A 142 -14.81 11.41 12.52
CA PRO A 142 -14.00 11.89 13.64
C PRO A 142 -13.03 10.81 14.17
N GLN A 143 -13.31 9.52 13.98
CA GLN A 143 -12.42 8.43 14.35
C GLN A 143 -11.08 8.41 13.58
N TYR A 144 -11.02 9.11 12.44
CA TYR A 144 -9.82 9.20 11.62
C TYR A 144 -8.98 10.44 11.91
N VAL A 145 -9.49 11.38 12.71
CA VAL A 145 -8.74 12.56 13.14
C VAL A 145 -7.57 12.13 14.02
N LEU A 146 -6.38 12.63 13.72
CA LEU A 146 -5.18 12.35 14.51
C LEU A 146 -5.25 13.11 15.84
N ALA A 147 -5.34 12.36 16.95
CA ALA A 147 -5.59 12.94 18.27
C ALA A 147 -4.43 13.82 18.79
N GLN A 148 -3.17 13.49 18.49
CA GLN A 148 -1.96 14.30 18.77
C GLN A 148 -0.85 13.94 17.76
N PRO A 149 -0.01 14.91 17.34
CA PRO A 149 1.11 14.68 16.42
C PRO A 149 2.24 13.84 17.01
#